data_AF-A0A956GLZ1-F1
#
_entry.id   AF-A0A956GLZ1-F1
#
_cell.length_a   1.000
_cell.length_b   1.000
_cell.length_c   1.000
_cell.angle_alpha   90.00
_cell.angle_beta   90.00
_cell.angle_gamma   90.00
#
_symmetry.space_group_name_H-M   'P 1'
#
loop_
_entity.id
_entity.type
_entity.pdbx_description
1 polymer ?
#
loop_
_entity_poly.entity_id
_entity_poly.type
_entity_poly.pdbx_seq_one_letter_code
_entity_poly.pdbx_strand_id
1 'polypeptide(L)'
;MSRGLTIALGALGVVGCLAMLICFEPLRRSTADASDGAVSVWIYTPHVAPGDTLTLGVRVAGGDAIGIEDVTVTADGKTLRVRGDGATWGSMIVTNHHGAEDSLDVEVEVPRDATPGDTLRLAVEVAYVEAASSGSSFHNARGRGAVQLAVPVRSPAMRAVRRLLSGGRALATLGALCLLVWYAGPWLGWLNRQDGGGGEALGVLFIALLVLNGFVGYAVFILPLVAATAWTGSWLFVVAGIVWFAAPIWVAIKHRRRGGVRGVKGDLADFQLRPVVGRTLGTPYRTDAAAAHEVLAGAPRVDTTTHPIAVVEAALREVGLRATARGKLITIVDDRGRVATLRVRRPARVAIAGMTLRSRDNLVSIDVARALVPLYGPLRLSGPLLGLLIDGTRSRDEVIAEADAQFHKALGVLQQGLERTGAIMSQVQDSLRRRR
;
A
#
# COMPACT_ATOMS: atom_id res chain seq x y z
N MET A 1 -19.00 3.84 1.27
CA MET A 1 -18.28 4.01 2.55
C MET A 1 -18.24 5.49 2.88
N SER A 2 -18.58 5.88 4.12
CA SER A 2 -18.56 7.28 4.54
C SER A 2 -17.12 7.76 4.75
N ARG A 3 -16.84 9.04 4.44
CA ARG A 3 -15.53 9.68 4.64
C ARG A 3 -15.01 9.54 6.09
N GLY A 4 -15.91 9.41 7.07
CA GLY A 4 -15.56 9.18 8.48
C GLY A 4 -14.86 7.84 8.73
N LEU A 5 -15.22 6.78 8.01
CA LEU A 5 -14.54 5.48 8.13
C LEU A 5 -13.11 5.56 7.58
N THR A 6 -12.89 6.37 6.54
CA THR A 6 -11.58 6.59 5.92
C THR A 6 -10.62 7.33 6.86
N ILE A 7 -11.11 8.39 7.53
CA ILE A 7 -10.32 9.13 8.52
C ILE A 7 -10.01 8.24 9.72
N ALA A 8 -10.96 7.43 10.18
CA ALA A 8 -10.76 6.49 11.29
C ALA A 8 -9.69 5.44 10.98
N LEU A 9 -9.66 4.88 9.76
CA LEU A 9 -8.64 3.92 9.34
C LEU A 9 -7.26 4.56 9.17
N GLY A 10 -7.20 5.79 8.64
CA GLY A 10 -5.94 6.56 8.55
C GLY A 10 -5.38 6.88 9.93
N ALA A 11 -6.22 7.34 10.85
CA ALA A 11 -5.84 7.60 12.24
C ALA A 11 -5.37 6.33 12.96
N LEU A 12 -6.05 5.19 12.78
CA LEU A 12 -5.62 3.89 13.30
C LEU A 12 -4.27 3.45 12.74
N GLY A 13 -3.98 3.71 11.46
CA GLY A 13 -2.68 3.46 10.84
C GLY A 13 -1.56 4.31 11.46
N VAL A 14 -1.81 5.61 11.65
CA VAL A 14 -0.85 6.53 12.29
C VAL A 14 -0.60 6.16 13.75
N VAL A 15 -1.66 5.84 14.51
CA VAL A 15 -1.56 5.36 15.89
C VAL A 15 -0.83 4.01 15.95
N GLY A 16 -1.03 3.11 14.99
CA GLY A 16 -0.28 1.87 14.87
C GLY A 16 1.21 2.07 14.59
N CYS A 17 1.56 3.01 13.70
CA CYS A 17 2.95 3.39 13.43
C CYS A 17 3.61 4.04 14.67
N LEU A 18 2.91 4.93 15.36
CA LEU A 18 3.36 5.54 16.61
C LEU A 18 3.52 4.51 17.73
N ALA A 19 2.58 3.56 17.87
CA ALA A 19 2.68 2.47 18.83
C ALA A 19 3.87 1.54 18.50
N MET A 20 4.16 1.29 17.22
CA MET A 20 5.36 0.56 16.80
C MET A 20 6.66 1.32 17.13
N LEU A 21 6.68 2.64 16.95
CA LEU A 21 7.81 3.51 17.33
C LEU A 21 8.02 3.57 18.85
N ILE A 22 6.96 3.57 19.65
CA ILE A 22 7.05 3.47 21.11
C ILE A 22 7.54 2.06 21.53
N CYS A 23 7.17 1.04 20.76
CA CYS A 23 7.67 -0.33 20.91
C CYS A 23 9.07 -0.55 20.30
N PHE A 24 9.76 0.49 19.84
CA PHE A 24 11.10 0.45 19.24
C PHE A 24 12.23 0.67 20.26
N GLU A 25 11.94 1.41 21.34
CA GLU A 25 12.81 1.58 22.51
C GLU A 25 13.46 0.26 22.99
N PRO A 26 12.76 -0.89 23.07
CA PRO A 26 13.32 -2.15 23.51
C PRO A 26 14.32 -2.79 22.53
N LEU A 27 14.27 -2.42 21.23
CA LEU A 27 15.22 -2.91 20.22
C LEU A 27 16.53 -2.11 20.26
N ARG A 28 16.48 -0.79 20.50
CA ARG A 28 17.69 -0.04 20.87
C ARG A 28 18.33 -0.61 22.13
N ARG A 29 17.53 -1.02 23.13
CA ARG A 29 18.02 -1.73 24.33
C ARG A 29 18.46 -3.18 24.08
N SER A 30 18.30 -3.73 22.88
CA SER A 30 18.68 -5.12 22.59
C SER A 30 20.15 -5.28 22.20
N THR A 31 20.79 -4.18 21.82
CA THR A 31 22.20 -4.03 21.51
C THR A 31 22.73 -2.97 22.46
N ALA A 32 23.55 -3.33 23.46
CA ALA A 32 24.17 -2.30 24.29
C ALA A 32 25.10 -1.46 23.38
N ASP A 33 24.93 -0.15 23.41
CA ASP A 33 25.76 0.82 22.73
C ASP A 33 26.37 1.77 23.75
N ALA A 34 27.63 2.13 23.52
CA ALA A 34 28.32 3.13 24.33
C ALA A 34 29.35 3.85 23.45
N SER A 35 29.58 5.12 23.74
CA SER A 35 30.46 5.98 22.96
C SER A 35 31.26 6.90 23.87
N ASP A 36 32.53 7.12 23.52
CA ASP A 36 33.43 8.06 24.18
C ASP A 36 34.29 8.77 23.13
N GLY A 37 34.06 10.07 22.94
CA GLY A 37 34.72 10.87 21.91
C GLY A 37 34.56 10.29 20.50
N ALA A 38 35.69 9.96 19.87
CA ALA A 38 35.76 9.37 18.54
C ALA A 38 35.33 7.89 18.50
N VAL A 39 35.25 7.21 19.64
CA VAL A 39 35.02 5.77 19.72
C VAL A 39 33.55 5.47 19.99
N SER A 40 32.98 4.53 19.24
CA SER A 40 31.66 3.97 19.47
C SER A 40 31.75 2.45 19.49
N VAL A 41 31.09 1.79 20.43
CA VAL A 41 31.04 0.33 20.51
C VAL A 41 29.60 -0.12 20.66
N TRP A 42 29.20 -1.15 19.92
CA TRP A 42 27.88 -1.77 20.01
C TRP A 42 27.96 -3.29 19.95
N ILE A 43 26.89 -3.97 20.39
CA ILE A 43 26.81 -5.43 20.40
C ILE A 43 25.90 -5.91 19.28
N TYR A 44 26.37 -6.80 18.41
CA TYR A 44 25.52 -7.41 17.38
C TYR A 44 24.71 -8.60 17.91
N THR A 45 25.24 -9.35 18.88
CA THR A 45 24.62 -10.57 19.42
C THR A 45 23.56 -10.24 20.48
N PRO A 46 22.25 -10.32 20.18
CA PRO A 46 21.23 -10.04 21.16
C PRO A 46 20.97 -11.28 22.05
N HIS A 47 20.52 -11.02 23.28
CA HIS A 47 20.03 -12.06 24.21
C HIS A 47 21.11 -13.09 24.60
N VAL A 48 22.28 -12.56 24.93
CA VAL A 48 23.49 -13.25 25.38
C VAL A 48 23.21 -14.27 26.48
N ALA A 49 23.75 -15.48 26.36
CA ALA A 49 23.73 -16.52 27.37
C ALA A 49 25.15 -17.03 27.70
N PRO A 50 25.35 -17.73 28.83
CA PRO A 50 26.65 -18.31 29.19
C PRO A 50 27.18 -19.25 28.11
N GLY A 51 28.47 -19.13 27.77
CA GLY A 51 29.11 -19.91 26.72
C GLY A 51 28.85 -19.46 25.29
N ASP A 52 28.10 -18.37 25.07
CA ASP A 52 27.94 -17.77 23.74
C ASP A 52 29.19 -17.00 23.31
N THR A 53 29.32 -16.75 22.00
CA THR A 53 30.27 -15.77 21.44
C THR A 53 29.55 -14.45 21.18
N LEU A 54 30.05 -13.38 21.78
CA LEU A 54 29.61 -12.01 21.58
C LEU A 54 30.36 -11.39 20.42
N THR A 55 29.67 -10.90 19.40
CA THR A 55 30.28 -10.06 18.37
C THR A 55 30.06 -8.60 18.74
N LEU A 56 31.15 -7.88 19.00
CA LEU A 56 31.18 -6.44 19.26
C LEU A 56 31.56 -5.72 17.97
N GLY A 57 30.78 -4.72 17.56
CA GLY A 57 31.20 -3.76 16.55
C GLY A 57 31.90 -2.60 17.23
N VAL A 58 33.15 -2.35 16.87
CA VAL A 58 33.92 -1.20 17.32
C VAL A 58 34.08 -0.25 16.14
N ARG A 59 33.82 1.02 16.36
CA ARG A 59 33.98 2.08 15.38
C ARG A 59 34.76 3.23 15.94
N VAL A 60 35.59 3.81 15.10
CA VAL A 60 36.20 5.12 15.33
C VAL A 60 35.78 6.07 14.22
N ALA A 61 35.47 7.32 14.57
CA ALA A 61 35.14 8.36 13.61
C ALA A 61 35.82 9.68 13.97
N GLY A 62 36.45 10.33 13.00
CA GLY A 62 37.24 11.55 13.20
C GLY A 62 38.17 11.85 12.01
N GLY A 63 38.71 13.08 11.98
CA GLY A 63 39.70 13.53 10.99
C GLY A 63 39.28 13.45 9.53
N ASP A 64 40.27 13.54 8.64
CA ASP A 64 40.11 13.30 7.20
C ASP A 64 40.21 11.80 6.86
N ALA A 65 41.02 11.09 7.65
CA ALA A 65 41.08 9.63 7.68
C ALA A 65 41.40 9.15 9.11
N ILE A 66 40.80 8.03 9.50
CA ILE A 66 41.03 7.41 10.81
C ILE A 66 41.16 5.90 10.64
N GLY A 67 41.99 5.27 11.46
CA GLY A 67 42.20 3.82 11.44
C GLY A 67 42.36 3.25 12.84
N ILE A 68 41.75 2.10 13.09
CA ILE A 68 41.87 1.35 14.36
C ILE A 68 43.25 0.68 14.40
N GLU A 69 44.10 1.05 15.34
CA GLU A 69 45.37 0.34 15.58
C GLU A 69 45.10 -0.96 16.34
N ASP A 70 44.37 -0.86 17.45
CA ASP A 70 44.18 -1.98 18.36
C ASP A 70 42.90 -1.85 19.17
N VAL A 71 42.23 -2.97 19.39
CA VAL A 71 41.10 -3.08 20.30
C VAL A 71 41.45 -4.09 21.38
N THR A 72 41.44 -3.63 22.62
CA THR A 72 41.61 -4.46 23.80
C THR A 72 40.29 -4.56 24.54
N VAL A 73 39.73 -5.76 24.66
CA VAL A 73 38.50 -6.03 25.39
C VAL A 73 38.81 -6.82 26.64
N THR A 74 38.43 -6.29 27.81
CA THR A 74 38.60 -6.97 29.09
C THR A 74 37.23 -7.36 29.67
N ALA A 75 37.09 -8.63 30.03
CA ALA A 75 35.89 -9.23 30.61
C ALA A 75 36.29 -10.22 31.71
N ASP A 76 35.86 -9.98 32.96
CA ASP A 76 36.18 -10.84 34.12
C ASP A 76 37.69 -11.20 34.24
N GLY A 77 38.55 -10.19 34.03
CA GLY A 77 40.00 -10.35 34.12
C GLY A 77 40.65 -11.08 32.94
N LYS A 78 39.88 -11.55 31.96
CA LYS A 78 40.40 -12.02 30.66
C LYS A 78 40.49 -10.86 29.70
N THR A 79 41.60 -10.77 28.98
CA THR A 79 41.84 -9.73 27.99
C THR A 79 42.01 -10.35 26.62
N LEU A 80 41.22 -9.86 25.66
CA LEU A 80 41.34 -10.15 24.24
C LEU A 80 41.91 -8.93 23.54
N ARG A 81 42.81 -9.14 22.58
CA ARG A 81 43.45 -8.07 21.81
C ARG A 81 43.36 -8.36 20.33
N VAL A 82 42.83 -7.43 19.55
CA VAL A 82 42.63 -7.56 18.09
C VAL A 82 43.20 -6.32 17.40
N ARG A 83 44.04 -6.52 16.38
CA ARG A 83 44.61 -5.42 15.59
C ARG A 83 43.71 -5.06 14.42
N GLY A 84 43.53 -3.77 14.19
CA GLY A 84 42.87 -3.23 13.00
C GLY A 84 43.87 -2.81 11.93
N ASP A 85 43.35 -2.26 10.83
CA ASP A 85 44.15 -1.85 9.67
C ASP A 85 45.07 -0.65 9.98
N GLY A 86 44.65 0.21 10.92
CA GLY A 86 45.44 1.34 11.41
C GLY A 86 46.79 0.94 12.03
N ALA A 87 46.95 -0.33 12.46
CA ALA A 87 48.22 -0.82 13.01
C ALA A 87 49.36 -0.80 11.98
N THR A 88 49.02 -0.80 10.69
CA THR A 88 49.98 -0.76 9.58
C THR A 88 50.28 0.66 9.12
N TRP A 89 49.56 1.65 9.63
CA TRP A 89 49.74 3.05 9.25
C TRP A 89 51.04 3.55 9.89
N GLY A 90 52.03 3.85 9.06
CA GLY A 90 53.33 4.36 9.49
C GLY A 90 53.25 5.80 10.01
N SER A 91 54.30 6.59 9.83
CA SER A 91 54.28 8.03 10.16
C SER A 91 53.60 8.90 9.10
N MET A 92 53.37 8.35 7.90
CA MET A 92 52.77 9.03 6.76
C MET A 92 51.87 8.05 6.01
N ILE A 93 50.70 8.51 5.59
CA ILE A 93 49.74 7.71 4.82
C ILE A 93 49.47 8.47 3.53
N VAL A 94 49.62 7.78 2.39
CA VAL A 94 49.15 8.26 1.10
C VAL A 94 47.88 7.48 0.80
N THR A 95 46.73 8.05 1.18
CA THR A 95 45.43 7.41 0.96
C THR A 95 44.62 8.23 -0.04
N ASN A 96 44.05 7.54 -1.03
CA ASN A 96 43.00 8.08 -1.89
C ASN A 96 41.60 7.84 -1.27
N HIS A 97 41.54 7.23 -0.08
CA HIS A 97 40.32 6.98 0.67
C HIS A 97 40.12 8.08 1.72
N HIS A 98 39.14 8.93 1.46
CA HIS A 98 38.58 9.88 2.41
C HIS A 98 37.53 9.15 3.25
N GLY A 99 37.98 8.41 4.26
CA GLY A 99 37.11 7.73 5.21
C GLY A 99 37.33 8.29 6.61
N ALA A 100 36.47 9.22 7.05
CA ALA A 100 36.45 9.71 8.43
C ALA A 100 35.91 8.66 9.43
N GLU A 101 35.89 7.39 9.05
CA GLU A 101 35.32 6.28 9.82
C GLU A 101 36.06 4.97 9.50
N ASP A 102 36.38 4.22 10.55
CA ASP A 102 36.90 2.84 10.47
C ASP A 102 36.16 1.95 11.49
N SER A 103 35.98 0.67 11.17
CA SER A 103 35.21 -0.27 11.97
C SER A 103 35.81 -1.67 11.99
N LEU A 104 35.78 -2.31 13.16
CA LEU A 104 36.31 -3.65 13.40
C LEU A 104 35.33 -4.47 14.24
N ASP A 105 35.09 -5.71 13.83
CA ASP A 105 34.29 -6.66 14.61
C ASP A 105 35.20 -7.52 15.50
N VAL A 106 34.86 -7.64 16.79
CA VAL A 106 35.61 -8.38 17.80
C VAL A 106 34.74 -9.44 18.45
N GLU A 107 35.21 -10.69 18.46
CA GLU A 107 34.50 -11.83 19.05
C GLU A 107 34.98 -12.12 20.48
N VAL A 108 34.09 -12.04 21.47
CA VAL A 108 34.39 -12.26 22.89
C VAL A 108 33.57 -13.44 23.41
N GLU A 109 34.23 -14.44 24.00
CA GLU A 109 33.52 -15.55 24.63
C GLU A 109 32.89 -15.13 25.97
N VAL A 110 31.61 -15.45 26.16
CA VAL A 110 30.93 -15.32 27.45
C VAL A 110 31.35 -16.50 28.34
N PRO A 111 31.84 -16.27 29.56
CA PRO A 111 32.19 -17.33 30.48
C PRO A 111 31.02 -18.33 30.66
N ARG A 112 31.33 -19.62 30.65
CA ARG A 112 30.30 -20.69 30.78
C ARG A 112 29.66 -20.72 32.18
N ASP A 113 30.37 -20.17 33.16
CA ASP A 113 30.00 -20.02 34.56
C ASP A 113 29.29 -18.68 34.87
N ALA A 114 29.09 -17.81 33.87
CA ALA A 114 28.35 -16.56 34.05
C ALA A 114 26.92 -16.83 34.57
N THR A 115 26.52 -16.17 35.65
CA THR A 115 25.18 -16.38 36.23
C THR A 115 24.11 -15.70 35.38
N PRO A 116 23.04 -16.40 34.97
CA PRO A 116 21.88 -15.76 34.37
C PRO A 116 21.27 -14.68 35.28
N GLY A 117 21.04 -13.49 34.76
CA GLY A 117 20.55 -12.33 35.52
C GLY A 117 21.65 -11.33 35.88
N ASP A 118 22.92 -11.76 35.86
CA ASP A 118 24.06 -10.86 36.06
C ASP A 118 24.32 -10.01 34.81
N THR A 119 25.15 -8.98 35.00
CA THR A 119 25.61 -8.10 33.93
C THR A 119 27.10 -8.33 33.69
N LEU A 120 27.44 -8.87 32.53
CA LEU A 120 28.82 -8.96 32.07
C LEU A 120 29.31 -7.55 31.73
N ARG A 121 30.32 -7.07 32.46
CA ARG A 121 30.93 -5.76 32.23
C ARG A 121 32.12 -5.93 31.30
N LEU A 122 32.07 -5.27 30.15
CA LEU A 122 33.14 -5.24 29.18
C LEU A 122 33.82 -3.88 29.24
N ALA A 123 35.13 -3.86 29.48
CA ALA A 123 35.95 -2.67 29.28
C ALA A 123 36.61 -2.77 27.92
N VAL A 124 36.26 -1.86 27.01
CA VAL A 124 36.78 -1.82 25.64
C VAL A 124 37.68 -0.62 25.49
N GLU A 125 38.98 -0.86 25.32
CA GLU A 125 39.98 0.15 25.03
C GLU A 125 40.34 0.10 23.56
N VAL A 126 40.30 1.25 22.89
CA VAL A 126 40.57 1.36 21.46
C VAL A 126 41.72 2.34 21.26
N ALA A 127 42.81 1.85 20.67
CA ALA A 127 43.88 2.68 20.15
C ALA A 127 43.62 2.93 18.67
N TYR A 128 43.73 4.18 18.25
CA TYR A 128 43.47 4.58 16.87
C TYR A 128 44.47 5.65 16.42
N VAL A 129 44.62 5.77 15.11
CA VAL A 129 45.43 6.78 14.46
C VAL A 129 44.53 7.64 13.58
N GLU A 130 44.60 8.95 13.79
CA GLU A 130 43.86 9.95 13.04
C GLU A 130 44.85 10.73 12.16
N ALA A 131 44.57 10.81 10.87
CA ALA A 131 45.28 11.64 9.93
C ALA A 131 44.56 12.98 9.82
N ALA A 132 45.18 14.04 10.33
CA ALA A 132 44.70 15.41 10.15
C ALA A 132 45.48 16.08 9.00
N SER A 133 44.77 16.64 8.01
CA SER A 133 45.39 17.44 6.96
C SER A 133 46.07 18.68 7.51
N SER A 134 47.33 18.88 7.15
CA SER A 134 48.03 20.17 7.30
C SER A 134 48.54 20.65 5.94
N GLY A 135 47.67 20.72 4.94
CA GLY A 135 48.01 21.15 3.57
C GLY A 135 48.31 19.96 2.65
N SER A 136 49.55 19.83 2.16
CA SER A 136 49.98 18.73 1.26
C SER A 136 50.51 17.49 1.97
N SER A 137 50.55 17.49 3.31
CA SER A 137 50.99 16.37 4.13
C SER A 137 49.97 16.06 5.24
N PHE A 138 49.83 14.79 5.58
CA PHE A 138 49.04 14.32 6.72
C PHE A 138 49.96 13.99 7.88
N HIS A 139 49.65 14.52 9.07
CA HIS A 139 50.31 14.13 10.30
C HIS A 139 49.42 13.16 11.08
N ASN A 140 49.99 12.02 11.45
CA ASN A 140 49.30 10.99 12.20
C ASN A 140 49.32 11.35 13.69
N ALA A 141 48.15 11.66 14.25
CA ALA A 141 47.94 11.78 15.68
C ALA A 141 47.40 10.44 16.22
N ARG A 142 47.97 9.94 17.32
CA ARG A 142 47.45 8.75 17.98
C ARG A 142 46.48 9.15 19.08
N GLY A 143 45.32 8.52 19.09
CA GLY A 143 44.29 8.67 20.11
C GLY A 143 44.01 7.35 20.82
N ARG A 144 43.38 7.47 21.99
CA ARG A 144 42.82 6.34 22.72
C ARG A 144 41.46 6.71 23.26
N GLY A 145 40.51 5.80 23.18
CA GLY A 145 39.22 5.90 23.84
C GLY A 145 38.95 4.64 24.67
N ALA A 146 38.19 4.80 25.76
CA ALA A 146 37.82 3.69 26.62
C ALA A 146 36.31 3.73 26.87
N VAL A 147 35.64 2.62 26.56
CA VAL A 147 34.19 2.49 26.64
C VAL A 147 33.85 1.32 27.54
N GLN A 148 32.93 1.53 28.49
CA GLN A 148 32.38 0.45 29.30
C GLN A 148 31.00 0.03 28.76
N LEU A 149 30.85 -1.27 28.52
CA LEU A 149 29.59 -1.86 28.08
C LEU A 149 29.06 -2.81 29.15
N ALA A 150 27.76 -2.68 29.44
CA ALA A 150 27.04 -3.50 30.37
C ALA A 150 26.13 -4.48 29.61
N VAL A 151 26.46 -5.77 29.64
CA VAL A 151 25.79 -6.80 28.83
C VAL A 151 24.97 -7.72 29.72
N PRO A 152 23.63 -7.69 29.65
CA PRO A 152 22.79 -8.54 30.49
C PRO A 152 22.90 -10.01 30.04
N VAL A 153 23.36 -10.88 30.94
CA VAL A 153 23.47 -12.32 30.72
C VAL A 153 22.11 -12.96 31.01
N ARG A 154 21.61 -13.78 30.09
CA ARG A 154 20.28 -14.41 30.19
C ARG A 154 20.39 -15.91 30.29
N SER A 155 19.37 -16.54 30.88
CA SER A 155 19.27 -17.99 30.87
C SER A 155 19.00 -18.49 29.45
N PRO A 156 19.45 -19.71 29.09
CA PRO A 156 19.17 -20.30 27.78
C PRO A 156 17.67 -20.35 27.45
N ALA A 157 16.82 -20.62 28.46
CA ALA A 157 15.37 -20.62 28.32
C ALA A 157 14.80 -19.22 28.00
N MET A 158 15.24 -18.19 28.74
CA MET A 158 14.82 -16.81 28.48
C MET A 158 15.27 -16.32 27.11
N ARG A 159 16.47 -16.73 26.67
CA ARG A 159 16.98 -16.47 25.32
C ARG A 159 16.07 -17.09 24.26
N ALA A 160 15.69 -18.35 24.40
CA ALA A 160 14.80 -19.03 23.45
C ALA A 160 13.44 -18.32 23.33
N VAL A 161 12.83 -17.97 24.46
CA VAL A 161 11.56 -17.21 24.49
C VAL A 161 11.72 -15.86 23.77
N ARG A 162 12.79 -15.13 24.05
CA ARG A 162 13.04 -13.82 23.44
C ARG A 162 13.30 -13.91 21.93
N ARG A 163 14.05 -14.93 21.47
CA ARG A 163 14.23 -15.21 20.03
C ARG A 163 12.89 -15.48 19.35
N LEU A 164 12.04 -16.29 19.96
CA LEU A 164 10.70 -16.59 19.45
C LEU A 164 9.81 -15.34 19.38
N LEU A 165 9.83 -14.50 20.43
CA LEU A 165 9.08 -13.24 20.43
C LEU A 165 9.58 -12.26 19.36
N SER A 166 10.90 -12.15 19.16
CA SER A 166 11.50 -11.31 18.11
C SER A 166 11.12 -11.81 16.72
N GLY A 167 11.16 -13.12 16.48
CA GLY A 167 10.74 -13.73 15.21
C GLY A 167 9.25 -13.56 14.95
N GLY A 168 8.42 -13.78 15.98
CA GLY A 168 6.98 -13.54 15.93
C GLY A 168 6.65 -12.08 15.61
N ARG A 169 7.37 -11.12 16.20
CA ARG A 169 7.25 -9.70 15.89
C ARG A 169 7.60 -9.39 14.44
N ALA A 170 8.71 -9.91 13.91
CA ALA A 170 9.10 -9.72 12.51
C ALA A 170 8.01 -10.26 11.55
N LEU A 171 7.50 -11.47 11.80
CA LEU A 171 6.46 -12.04 10.95
C LEU A 171 5.14 -11.25 11.05
N ALA A 172 4.78 -10.78 12.25
CA ALA A 172 3.60 -9.95 12.45
C ALA A 172 3.72 -8.60 11.74
N THR A 173 4.89 -7.94 11.77
CA THR A 173 5.11 -6.66 11.08
C THR A 173 5.04 -6.81 9.57
N LEU A 174 5.67 -7.85 9.01
CA LEU A 174 5.58 -8.19 7.59
C LEU A 174 4.13 -8.52 7.18
N GLY A 175 3.43 -9.31 7.99
CA GLY A 175 2.03 -9.64 7.79
C GLY A 175 1.12 -8.41 7.79
N ALA A 176 1.31 -7.51 8.77
CA ALA A 176 0.58 -6.26 8.86
C ALA A 176 0.82 -5.35 7.65
N LEU A 177 2.07 -5.24 7.18
CA LEU A 177 2.39 -4.50 5.95
C LEU A 177 1.72 -5.11 4.72
N CYS A 178 1.75 -6.44 4.58
CA CYS A 178 1.08 -7.14 3.50
C CYS A 178 -0.45 -6.90 3.51
N LEU A 179 -1.07 -6.96 4.70
CA LEU A 179 -2.49 -6.64 4.87
C LEU A 179 -2.79 -5.18 4.55
N LEU A 180 -1.95 -4.24 5.00
CA LEU A 180 -2.07 -2.82 4.69
C LEU A 180 -2.11 -2.61 3.17
N VAL A 181 -1.15 -3.19 2.43
CA VAL A 181 -1.12 -3.08 0.96
C VAL A 181 -2.32 -3.75 0.30
N TRP A 182 -2.76 -4.90 0.82
CA TRP A 182 -3.96 -5.57 0.32
C TRP A 182 -5.22 -4.70 0.46
N TYR A 183 -5.43 -4.06 1.61
CA TYR A 183 -6.61 -3.24 1.88
C TYR A 183 -6.51 -1.80 1.32
N ALA A 184 -5.31 -1.22 1.27
CA ALA A 184 -5.09 0.12 0.72
C ALA A 184 -5.03 0.13 -0.81
N GLY A 185 -4.68 -1.00 -1.45
CA GLY A 185 -4.57 -1.11 -2.91
C GLY A 185 -5.83 -0.67 -3.68
N PRO A 186 -7.04 -1.14 -3.33
CA PRO A 186 -8.30 -0.66 -3.93
C PRO A 186 -8.53 0.84 -3.77
N TRP A 187 -8.13 1.41 -2.63
CA TRP A 187 -8.31 2.82 -2.31
C TRP A 187 -7.36 3.71 -3.11
N LEU A 188 -6.08 3.34 -3.18
CA LEU A 188 -5.09 4.02 -4.04
C LEU A 188 -5.49 3.95 -5.52
N GLY A 189 -6.03 2.81 -5.96
CA GLY A 189 -6.57 2.66 -7.31
C GLY A 189 -7.84 3.48 -7.58
N TRP A 190 -8.59 3.85 -6.54
CA TRP A 190 -9.72 4.77 -6.66
C TRP A 190 -9.25 6.23 -6.76
N LEU A 191 -8.31 6.65 -5.90
CA LEU A 191 -7.72 7.99 -5.93
C LEU A 191 -7.04 8.30 -7.27
N ASN A 192 -6.23 7.38 -7.77
CA ASN A 192 -5.53 7.57 -9.05
C ASN A 192 -6.49 7.70 -10.25
N ARG A 193 -7.75 7.26 -10.11
CA ARG A 193 -8.77 7.41 -11.14
C ARG A 193 -9.48 8.77 -11.12
N GLN A 194 -9.42 9.50 -10.00
CA GLN A 194 -10.12 10.79 -9.91
C GLN A 194 -9.33 11.95 -10.53
N ASP A 195 -8.00 11.93 -10.48
CA ASP A 195 -7.23 13.15 -10.71
C ASP A 195 -6.70 13.38 -12.13
N GLY A 196 -6.92 12.47 -13.10
CA GLY A 196 -6.61 12.68 -14.53
C GLY A 196 -5.13 12.94 -14.91
N GLY A 197 -4.27 13.27 -13.95
CA GLY A 197 -2.86 13.65 -14.09
C GLY A 197 -2.03 13.46 -12.82
N GLY A 198 -2.58 12.82 -11.77
CA GLY A 198 -1.92 12.63 -10.46
C GLY A 198 -0.81 11.56 -10.40
N GLY A 199 -0.35 11.05 -11.54
CA GLY A 199 0.64 9.97 -11.60
C GLY A 199 2.00 10.35 -11.01
N GLU A 200 2.42 11.61 -11.19
CA GLU A 200 3.73 12.09 -10.72
C GLU A 200 3.76 12.28 -9.20
N ALA A 201 2.72 12.87 -8.61
CA ALA A 201 2.60 13.03 -7.16
C ALA A 201 2.51 11.69 -6.43
N LEU A 202 1.80 10.71 -7.01
CA LEU A 202 1.77 9.34 -6.50
C LEU A 202 3.13 8.65 -6.63
N GLY A 203 3.89 8.91 -7.69
CA GLY A 203 5.25 8.40 -7.87
C GLY A 203 6.22 8.91 -6.79
N VAL A 204 6.23 10.23 -6.56
CA VAL A 204 7.06 10.85 -5.52
C VAL A 204 6.68 10.36 -4.12
N LEU A 205 5.38 10.30 -3.81
CA LEU A 205 4.88 9.75 -2.53
C LEU A 205 5.26 8.28 -2.36
N PHE A 206 5.21 7.49 -3.43
CA PHE A 206 5.59 6.08 -3.40
C PHE A 206 7.10 5.91 -3.13
N ILE A 207 7.97 6.71 -3.78
CA ILE A 207 9.41 6.69 -3.53
C ILE A 207 9.72 7.11 -2.09
N ALA A 208 9.12 8.19 -1.60
CA ALA A 208 9.28 8.65 -0.22
C ALA A 208 8.84 7.58 0.79
N LEU A 209 7.70 6.93 0.52
CA LEU A 209 7.24 5.79 1.31
C LEU A 209 8.20 4.61 1.23
N LEU A 210 8.82 4.34 0.07
CA LEU A 210 9.75 3.23 -0.12
C LEU A 210 11.06 3.44 0.67
N VAL A 211 11.60 4.66 0.66
CA VAL A 211 12.78 5.04 1.46
C VAL A 211 12.48 4.94 2.97
N LEU A 212 11.37 5.53 3.41
CA LEU A 212 10.94 5.44 4.81
C LEU A 212 10.69 3.98 5.22
N ASN A 213 10.10 3.18 4.33
CA ASN A 213 9.85 1.75 4.53
C ASN A 213 11.15 0.92 4.57
N GLY A 214 12.21 1.35 3.90
CA GLY A 214 13.53 0.72 4.03
C GLY A 214 14.09 0.85 5.46
N PHE A 215 14.09 2.06 5.99
CA PHE A 215 14.57 2.31 7.36
C PHE A 215 13.68 1.62 8.42
N VAL A 216 12.35 1.78 8.28
CA VAL A 216 11.39 1.13 9.18
C VAL A 216 11.52 -0.38 9.09
N GLY A 217 11.61 -0.95 7.89
CA GLY A 217 11.79 -2.38 7.64
C GLY A 217 13.06 -2.93 8.25
N TYR A 218 14.17 -2.23 8.10
CA TYR A 218 15.43 -2.62 8.73
C TYR A 218 15.24 -2.85 10.23
N ALA A 219 14.59 -1.93 10.93
CA ALA A 219 14.55 -2.02 12.37
C ALA A 219 13.31 -2.73 12.96
N VAL A 220 12.16 -2.83 12.25
CA VAL A 220 10.99 -3.62 12.73
C VAL A 220 10.94 -5.05 12.22
N PHE A 221 11.73 -5.37 11.19
CA PHE A 221 11.69 -6.67 10.55
C PHE A 221 13.08 -7.32 10.51
N ILE A 222 14.08 -6.65 9.94
CA ILE A 222 15.40 -7.26 9.76
C ILE A 222 16.10 -7.46 11.11
N LEU A 223 16.19 -6.43 11.97
CA LEU A 223 16.82 -6.56 13.30
C LEU A 223 16.14 -7.62 14.18
N PRO A 224 14.79 -7.68 14.32
CA PRO A 224 14.16 -8.75 15.08
C PRO A 224 14.35 -10.14 14.47
N LEU A 225 14.46 -10.25 13.14
CA LEU A 225 14.74 -11.51 12.46
C LEU A 225 16.18 -11.99 12.69
N VAL A 226 17.15 -11.08 12.62
CA VAL A 226 18.55 -11.34 13.01
C VAL A 226 18.61 -11.76 14.47
N ALA A 227 17.89 -11.07 15.36
CA ALA A 227 17.83 -11.41 16.76
C ALA A 227 17.21 -12.80 17.02
N ALA A 228 16.21 -13.19 16.23
CA ALA A 228 15.57 -14.49 16.34
C ALA A 228 16.46 -15.63 15.85
N THR A 229 17.19 -15.42 14.77
CA THR A 229 18.04 -16.43 14.12
C THR A 229 19.45 -16.50 14.72
N ALA A 230 19.89 -15.43 15.38
CA ALA A 230 21.28 -15.21 15.82
C ALA A 230 22.30 -15.35 14.68
N TRP A 231 21.86 -15.17 13.43
CA TRP A 231 22.73 -15.27 12.27
C TRP A 231 23.08 -13.87 11.79
N THR A 232 24.35 -13.51 11.89
CA THR A 232 24.91 -12.20 11.53
C THR A 232 25.44 -12.14 10.09
N GLY A 233 25.24 -13.20 9.29
CA GLY A 233 25.74 -13.26 7.92
C GLY A 233 25.12 -12.17 7.03
N SER A 234 25.96 -11.47 6.27
CA SER A 234 25.55 -10.35 5.39
C SER A 234 24.44 -10.73 4.39
N TRP A 235 24.47 -11.96 3.87
CA TRP A 235 23.45 -12.46 2.94
C TRP A 235 22.04 -12.56 3.58
N LEU A 236 21.93 -12.73 4.91
CA LEU A 236 20.64 -12.73 5.60
C LEU A 236 19.96 -11.37 5.48
N PHE A 237 20.72 -10.29 5.64
CA PHE A 237 20.21 -8.92 5.49
C PHE A 237 19.70 -8.69 4.06
N VAL A 238 20.42 -9.19 3.06
CA VAL A 238 20.00 -9.11 1.65
C VAL A 238 18.69 -9.87 1.43
N VAL A 239 18.60 -11.14 1.87
CA VAL A 239 17.39 -11.95 1.70
C VAL A 239 16.20 -11.35 2.45
N ALA A 240 16.40 -10.90 3.70
CA ALA A 240 15.36 -10.26 4.50
C ALA A 240 14.89 -8.96 3.86
N GLY A 241 15.81 -8.13 3.35
CA GLY A 241 15.49 -6.93 2.58
C GLY A 241 14.65 -7.24 1.35
N ILE A 242 15.06 -8.24 0.54
CA ILE A 242 14.29 -8.68 -0.63
C ILE A 242 12.89 -9.12 -0.23
N VAL A 243 12.74 -9.94 0.81
CA VAL A 243 11.42 -10.40 1.29
C VAL A 243 10.55 -9.22 1.74
N TRP A 244 11.12 -8.28 2.50
CA TRP A 244 10.41 -7.10 3.00
C TRP A 244 9.84 -6.24 1.87
N PHE A 245 10.62 -6.00 0.81
CA PHE A 245 10.17 -5.20 -0.34
C PHE A 245 9.32 -5.99 -1.34
N ALA A 246 9.63 -7.26 -1.58
CA ALA A 246 8.96 -8.08 -2.60
C ALA A 246 7.59 -8.57 -2.12
N ALA A 247 7.41 -8.90 -0.84
CA ALA A 247 6.16 -9.46 -0.36
C ALA A 247 4.95 -8.53 -0.56
N PRO A 248 5.01 -7.23 -0.22
CA PRO A 248 3.88 -6.32 -0.48
C PRO A 248 3.59 -6.13 -1.97
N ILE A 249 4.64 -6.06 -2.81
CA ILE A 249 4.50 -5.97 -4.28
C ILE A 249 3.81 -7.22 -4.82
N TRP A 250 4.24 -8.40 -4.39
CA TRP A 250 3.64 -9.67 -4.78
C TRP A 250 2.17 -9.75 -4.37
N VAL A 251 1.85 -9.31 -3.15
CA VAL A 251 0.47 -9.22 -2.65
C VAL A 251 -0.36 -8.26 -3.52
N ALA A 252 0.18 -7.10 -3.90
CA ALA A 252 -0.49 -6.17 -4.80
C ALA A 252 -0.72 -6.75 -6.22
N ILE A 253 0.27 -7.44 -6.79
CA ILE A 253 0.14 -8.13 -8.10
C ILE A 253 -0.92 -9.21 -8.02
N LYS A 254 -0.90 -10.04 -6.98
CA LYS A 254 -1.88 -11.11 -6.75
C LYS A 254 -3.29 -10.55 -6.56
N HIS A 255 -3.40 -9.44 -5.83
CA HIS A 255 -4.66 -8.71 -5.68
C HIS A 255 -5.17 -8.18 -7.03
N ARG A 256 -4.32 -7.55 -7.85
CA ARG A 256 -4.69 -7.12 -9.22
C ARG A 256 -5.10 -8.27 -10.11
N ARG A 257 -4.40 -9.41 -10.07
CA ARG A 257 -4.75 -10.60 -10.86
C ARG A 257 -6.10 -11.19 -10.44
N ARG A 258 -6.38 -11.28 -9.13
CA ARG A 258 -7.69 -11.72 -8.60
C ARG A 258 -8.80 -10.69 -8.87
N GLY A 259 -8.45 -9.41 -8.79
CA GLY A 259 -9.30 -8.27 -9.11
C GLY A 259 -9.55 -8.09 -10.61
N GLY A 260 -8.72 -8.62 -11.51
CA GLY A 260 -8.99 -8.63 -12.95
C GLY A 260 -10.16 -9.56 -13.30
N VAL A 261 -10.32 -10.66 -12.55
CA VAL A 261 -11.41 -11.63 -12.78
C VAL A 261 -12.71 -11.25 -12.05
N ARG A 262 -12.63 -10.51 -10.93
CA ARG A 262 -13.82 -10.01 -10.19
C ARG A 262 -14.16 -8.52 -10.43
N GLY A 263 -13.20 -7.69 -10.78
CA GLY A 263 -13.33 -6.23 -10.97
C GLY A 263 -13.89 -5.81 -12.32
N VAL A 264 -13.96 -6.72 -13.31
CA VAL A 264 -14.87 -6.54 -14.44
C VAL A 264 -16.34 -6.67 -14.00
N LYS A 265 -16.65 -7.43 -12.92
CA LYS A 265 -18.02 -7.53 -12.41
C LYS A 265 -18.40 -6.46 -11.37
N GLY A 266 -17.43 -5.82 -10.71
CA GLY A 266 -17.66 -4.88 -9.61
C GLY A 266 -17.76 -3.40 -10.00
N ASP A 267 -17.17 -2.99 -11.14
CA ASP A 267 -17.14 -1.59 -11.60
C ASP A 267 -18.04 -1.32 -12.81
N LEU A 268 -18.80 -2.32 -13.29
CA LEU A 268 -19.81 -2.08 -14.32
C LEU A 268 -21.11 -1.67 -13.62
N ALA A 269 -21.61 -0.47 -13.93
CA ALA A 269 -22.94 -0.08 -13.47
C ALA A 269 -23.97 -1.04 -14.09
N ASP A 270 -24.85 -1.59 -13.26
CA ASP A 270 -25.98 -2.39 -13.70
C ASP A 270 -27.06 -1.46 -14.26
N PHE A 271 -27.18 -1.42 -15.58
CA PHE A 271 -28.28 -0.75 -16.27
C PHE A 271 -29.37 -1.77 -16.58
N GLN A 272 -30.60 -1.45 -16.16
CA GLN A 272 -31.78 -2.19 -16.57
C GLN A 272 -32.37 -1.52 -17.81
N LEU A 273 -32.45 -2.28 -18.90
CA LEU A 273 -33.21 -1.91 -20.08
C LEU A 273 -34.67 -2.28 -19.85
N ARG A 274 -35.56 -1.30 -19.91
CA ARG A 274 -37.01 -1.51 -19.79
C ARG A 274 -37.71 -0.98 -21.04
N PRO A 275 -38.69 -1.71 -21.61
CA PRO A 275 -39.53 -1.16 -22.66
C PRO A 275 -40.35 -0.01 -22.09
N VAL A 276 -40.58 1.03 -22.89
CA VAL A 276 -41.49 2.11 -22.50
C VAL A 276 -42.91 1.71 -22.86
N VAL A 277 -43.66 1.30 -21.84
CA VAL A 277 -45.04 0.83 -21.99
C VAL A 277 -46.00 2.02 -22.13
N GLY A 278 -46.80 2.03 -23.21
CA GLY A 278 -47.96 2.92 -23.35
C GLY A 278 -47.76 4.23 -24.13
N ARG A 279 -46.81 4.31 -25.08
CA ARG A 279 -46.70 5.48 -25.98
C ARG A 279 -46.82 5.12 -27.46
N THR A 280 -47.72 5.79 -28.15
CA THR A 280 -47.67 5.98 -29.60
C THR A 280 -46.57 7.00 -29.94
N LEU A 281 -45.80 6.74 -30.99
CA LEU A 281 -44.78 7.67 -31.52
C LEU A 281 -45.40 9.06 -31.74
N GLY A 282 -44.79 10.12 -31.18
CA GLY A 282 -45.13 11.52 -31.48
C GLY A 282 -45.73 12.38 -30.36
N THR A 283 -45.93 11.87 -29.13
CA THR A 283 -46.45 12.70 -28.01
C THR A 283 -45.34 13.33 -27.16
N PRO A 284 -45.29 14.68 -27.00
CA PRO A 284 -44.28 15.35 -26.19
C PRO A 284 -44.44 15.06 -24.69
N TYR A 285 -43.33 15.14 -23.95
CA TYR A 285 -43.27 14.84 -22.51
C TYR A 285 -44.05 15.89 -21.70
N ARG A 286 -45.12 15.48 -21.01
CA ARG A 286 -45.74 16.31 -19.96
C ARG A 286 -45.09 15.97 -18.61
N THR A 287 -44.77 17.00 -17.84
CA THR A 287 -44.00 16.95 -16.58
C THR A 287 -44.81 16.52 -15.35
N ASP A 288 -46.08 16.17 -15.51
CA ASP A 288 -46.95 15.82 -14.38
C ASP A 288 -46.93 14.30 -14.07
N ALA A 289 -46.48 13.96 -12.86
CA ALA A 289 -46.37 12.59 -12.36
C ALA A 289 -47.73 11.90 -12.14
N ALA A 290 -48.82 12.66 -11.94
CA ALA A 290 -50.15 12.11 -11.74
C ALA A 290 -50.73 11.53 -13.04
N ALA A 291 -50.55 12.25 -14.16
CA ALA A 291 -51.01 11.81 -15.49
C ALA A 291 -50.25 10.58 -16.01
N ALA A 292 -48.99 10.39 -15.61
CA ALA A 292 -48.20 9.21 -15.97
C ALA A 292 -48.73 7.92 -15.30
N HIS A 293 -49.31 8.04 -14.10
CA HIS A 293 -49.83 6.89 -13.35
C HIS A 293 -51.14 6.33 -13.93
N GLU A 294 -52.01 7.18 -14.45
CA GLU A 294 -53.27 6.78 -15.10
C GLU A 294 -53.03 6.05 -16.44
N VAL A 295 -52.09 6.53 -17.26
CA VAL A 295 -51.74 5.88 -18.53
C VAL A 295 -51.07 4.52 -18.31
N LEU A 296 -50.27 4.37 -17.24
CA LEU A 296 -49.65 3.10 -16.87
C LEU A 296 -50.65 2.06 -16.35
N ALA A 297 -51.78 2.48 -15.77
CA ALA A 297 -52.82 1.57 -15.27
C ALA A 297 -53.68 0.96 -16.39
N GLY A 298 -53.82 1.65 -17.53
CA GLY A 298 -54.60 1.21 -18.69
C GLY A 298 -53.78 0.63 -19.85
N ALA A 299 -52.44 0.67 -19.79
CA ALA A 299 -51.62 0.20 -20.90
C ALA A 299 -51.65 -1.34 -21.01
N PRO A 300 -51.96 -1.92 -22.19
CA PRO A 300 -51.84 -3.35 -22.41
C PRO A 300 -50.41 -3.80 -22.09
N ARG A 301 -50.27 -4.93 -21.38
CA ARG A 301 -48.97 -5.53 -21.03
C ARG A 301 -48.15 -5.69 -22.31
N VAL A 302 -47.08 -4.90 -22.42
CA VAL A 302 -46.24 -4.84 -23.61
C VAL A 302 -45.55 -6.17 -23.88
N ASP A 303 -45.83 -6.62 -25.11
CA ASP A 303 -45.10 -7.48 -26.01
C ASP A 303 -44.12 -8.51 -25.48
N THR A 304 -44.51 -9.76 -25.75
CA THR A 304 -43.74 -10.99 -25.69
C THR A 304 -42.66 -11.12 -26.80
N THR A 305 -42.32 -10.03 -27.49
CA THR A 305 -41.40 -10.09 -28.64
C THR A 305 -40.03 -10.60 -28.19
N THR A 306 -39.71 -11.80 -28.65
CA THR A 306 -38.43 -12.46 -28.35
C THR A 306 -37.64 -12.70 -29.61
N HIS A 307 -36.36 -12.37 -29.58
CA HIS A 307 -35.44 -12.60 -30.70
C HIS A 307 -34.37 -13.64 -30.32
N PRO A 308 -33.90 -14.48 -31.26
CA PRO A 308 -32.71 -15.29 -31.04
C PRO A 308 -31.48 -14.42 -30.73
N ILE A 309 -30.55 -14.91 -29.91
CA ILE A 309 -29.33 -14.16 -29.55
C ILE A 309 -28.52 -13.70 -30.77
N ALA A 310 -28.52 -14.48 -31.86
CA ALA A 310 -27.84 -14.12 -33.11
C ALA A 310 -28.43 -12.87 -33.78
N VAL A 311 -29.75 -12.65 -33.68
CA VAL A 311 -30.41 -11.44 -34.20
C VAL A 311 -30.00 -10.22 -33.37
N VAL A 312 -29.89 -10.39 -32.04
CA VAL A 312 -29.40 -9.35 -31.14
C VAL A 312 -27.94 -8.99 -31.43
N GLU A 313 -27.08 -9.99 -31.69
CA GLU A 313 -25.70 -9.73 -32.12
C GLU A 313 -25.62 -8.98 -33.44
N ALA A 314 -26.45 -9.37 -34.43
CA ALA A 314 -26.45 -8.74 -35.74
C ALA A 314 -26.83 -7.25 -35.65
N ALA A 315 -27.88 -6.92 -34.89
CA ALA A 315 -28.28 -5.53 -34.65
C ALA A 315 -27.18 -4.70 -33.96
N LEU A 316 -26.43 -5.30 -33.03
CA LEU A 316 -25.28 -4.64 -32.41
C LEU A 316 -24.14 -4.39 -33.41
N ARG A 317 -23.86 -5.35 -34.30
CA ARG A 317 -22.83 -5.21 -35.35
C ARG A 317 -23.21 -4.18 -36.41
N GLU A 318 -24.50 -4.04 -36.72
CA GLU A 318 -25.01 -3.09 -37.71
C GLU A 318 -24.69 -1.63 -37.33
N VAL A 319 -24.68 -1.31 -36.03
CA VAL A 319 -24.26 0.02 -35.53
C VAL A 319 -22.75 0.13 -35.25
N GLY A 320 -21.95 -0.82 -35.74
CA GLY A 320 -20.49 -0.82 -35.60
C GLY A 320 -19.94 -1.39 -34.28
N LEU A 321 -20.77 -1.99 -33.43
CA LEU A 321 -20.30 -2.61 -32.18
C LEU A 321 -19.84 -4.05 -32.43
N ARG A 322 -18.63 -4.39 -31.99
CA ARG A 322 -18.12 -5.77 -32.04
C ARG A 322 -18.80 -6.60 -30.94
N ALA A 323 -19.82 -7.36 -31.31
CA ALA A 323 -20.57 -8.23 -30.40
C ALA A 323 -20.20 -9.71 -30.57
N THR A 324 -19.90 -10.38 -29.45
CA THR A 324 -19.63 -11.83 -29.38
C THR A 324 -20.42 -12.46 -28.22
N ALA A 325 -21.30 -13.42 -28.49
CA ALA A 325 -22.05 -14.14 -27.49
C ALA A 325 -21.38 -15.46 -27.09
N ARG A 326 -21.47 -15.75 -25.80
CA ARG A 326 -21.09 -17.03 -25.19
C ARG A 326 -22.14 -17.42 -24.17
N GLY A 327 -23.06 -18.30 -24.57
CA GLY A 327 -24.17 -18.75 -23.74
C GLY A 327 -25.15 -17.62 -23.41
N LYS A 328 -25.18 -17.16 -22.15
CA LYS A 328 -26.09 -16.11 -21.65
C LYS A 328 -25.48 -14.70 -21.64
N LEU A 329 -24.26 -14.55 -22.16
CA LEU A 329 -23.52 -13.29 -22.10
C LEU A 329 -23.15 -12.86 -23.52
N ILE A 330 -23.41 -11.61 -23.85
CA ILE A 330 -22.90 -10.95 -25.06
C ILE A 330 -21.86 -9.93 -24.61
N THR A 331 -20.62 -10.12 -25.04
CA THR A 331 -19.54 -9.14 -24.85
C THR A 331 -19.55 -8.17 -26.03
N ILE A 332 -19.57 -6.89 -25.74
CA ILE A 332 -19.73 -5.80 -26.71
C ILE A 332 -18.52 -4.88 -26.57
N VAL A 333 -17.82 -4.63 -27.67
CA VAL A 333 -16.66 -3.73 -27.73
C VAL A 333 -16.88 -2.71 -28.84
N ASP A 334 -16.75 -1.43 -28.55
CA ASP A 334 -16.85 -0.39 -29.57
C ASP A 334 -15.52 -0.15 -30.31
N ASP A 335 -15.52 0.79 -31.25
CA ASP A 335 -14.36 1.21 -32.04
C ASP A 335 -13.21 1.77 -31.19
N ARG A 336 -13.53 2.35 -30.02
CA ARG A 336 -12.58 2.91 -29.05
C ARG A 336 -12.09 1.88 -28.02
N GLY A 337 -12.47 0.61 -28.15
CA GLY A 337 -12.06 -0.47 -27.24
C GLY A 337 -12.78 -0.46 -25.89
N ARG A 338 -13.87 0.31 -25.76
CA ARG A 338 -14.70 0.35 -24.55
C ARG A 338 -15.60 -0.88 -24.51
N VAL A 339 -15.77 -1.45 -23.32
CA VAL A 339 -16.39 -2.77 -23.15
C VAL A 339 -17.70 -2.67 -22.36
N ALA A 340 -18.76 -3.27 -22.91
CA ALA A 340 -20.00 -3.55 -22.22
C ALA A 340 -20.34 -5.05 -22.28
N THR A 341 -21.16 -5.51 -21.35
CA THR A 341 -21.66 -6.89 -21.33
C THR A 341 -23.17 -6.88 -21.18
N LEU A 342 -23.86 -7.56 -22.10
CA LEU A 342 -25.31 -7.74 -22.05
C LEU A 342 -25.59 -9.17 -21.59
N ARG A 343 -26.18 -9.31 -20.40
CA ARG A 343 -26.61 -10.61 -19.88
C ARG A 343 -28.06 -10.87 -20.26
N VAL A 344 -28.31 -12.01 -20.88
CA VAL A 344 -29.65 -12.45 -21.30
C VAL A 344 -30.12 -13.65 -20.49
N ARG A 345 -31.40 -13.69 -20.10
CA ARG A 345 -31.96 -14.80 -19.30
C ARG A 345 -32.09 -16.10 -20.10
N ARG A 346 -32.54 -16.02 -21.36
CA ARG A 346 -32.83 -17.16 -22.26
C ARG A 346 -32.23 -16.89 -23.66
N PRO A 347 -31.09 -17.51 -24.03
CA PRO A 347 -30.40 -17.22 -25.29
C PRO A 347 -31.23 -17.53 -26.55
N ALA A 348 -32.10 -18.55 -26.50
CA ALA A 348 -32.95 -18.93 -27.62
C ALA A 348 -34.15 -17.98 -27.84
N ARG A 349 -34.53 -17.21 -26.81
CA ARG A 349 -35.70 -16.32 -26.80
C ARG A 349 -35.38 -15.12 -25.94
N VAL A 350 -34.58 -14.22 -26.47
CA VAL A 350 -34.13 -13.03 -25.76
C VAL A 350 -35.27 -12.03 -25.73
N ALA A 351 -35.74 -11.71 -24.53
CA ALA A 351 -36.74 -10.67 -24.27
C ALA A 351 -36.07 -9.52 -23.52
N ILE A 352 -36.50 -8.29 -23.77
CA ILE A 352 -35.95 -7.09 -23.15
C ILE A 352 -36.01 -7.14 -21.60
N ALA A 353 -37.11 -7.65 -21.03
CA ALA A 353 -37.29 -7.80 -19.58
C ALA A 353 -36.29 -8.80 -18.93
N GLY A 354 -35.60 -9.60 -19.73
CA GLY A 354 -34.58 -10.54 -19.30
C GLY A 354 -33.15 -10.06 -19.55
N MET A 355 -32.96 -8.79 -19.95
CA MET A 355 -31.66 -8.21 -20.24
C MET A 355 -31.11 -7.39 -19.07
N THR A 356 -29.82 -7.54 -18.78
CA THR A 356 -29.09 -6.65 -17.88
C THR A 356 -27.84 -6.18 -18.61
N LEU A 357 -27.74 -4.87 -18.82
CA LEU A 357 -26.60 -4.25 -19.47
C LEU A 357 -25.62 -3.77 -18.41
N ARG A 358 -24.36 -4.16 -18.55
CA ARG A 358 -23.28 -3.81 -17.65
C ARG A 358 -22.21 -3.09 -18.44
N SER A 359 -22.01 -1.80 -18.17
CA SER A 359 -21.01 -0.98 -18.84
C SER A 359 -20.26 -0.09 -17.83
N ARG A 360 -19.01 0.24 -18.16
CA ARG A 360 -18.20 1.24 -17.45
C ARG A 360 -18.37 2.63 -18.06
N ASP A 361 -18.85 2.69 -19.30
CA ASP A 361 -19.04 3.92 -20.06
C ASP A 361 -20.52 4.05 -20.47
N ASN A 362 -21.12 5.19 -20.11
CA ASN A 362 -22.50 5.52 -20.45
C ASN A 362 -22.72 5.60 -21.97
N LEU A 363 -21.71 6.02 -22.72
CA LEU A 363 -21.79 6.16 -24.18
C LEU A 363 -21.97 4.79 -24.86
N VAL A 364 -21.21 3.78 -24.44
CA VAL A 364 -21.41 2.41 -24.95
C VAL A 364 -22.78 1.88 -24.54
N SER A 365 -23.28 2.22 -23.35
CA SER A 365 -24.64 1.81 -22.95
C SER A 365 -25.71 2.44 -23.83
N ILE A 366 -25.54 3.72 -24.21
CA ILE A 366 -26.44 4.44 -25.11
C ILE A 366 -26.40 3.82 -26.50
N ASP A 367 -25.21 3.56 -27.04
CA ASP A 367 -25.04 2.95 -28.37
C ASP A 367 -25.65 1.53 -28.41
N VAL A 368 -25.45 0.74 -27.35
CA VAL A 368 -26.11 -0.58 -27.19
C VAL A 368 -27.63 -0.44 -27.13
N ALA A 369 -28.16 0.50 -26.36
CA ALA A 369 -29.61 0.69 -26.28
C ALA A 369 -30.20 1.15 -27.62
N ARG A 370 -29.54 2.06 -28.35
CA ARG A 370 -29.96 2.51 -29.69
C ARG A 370 -30.00 1.35 -30.69
N ALA A 371 -28.99 0.48 -30.67
CA ALA A 371 -28.95 -0.73 -31.50
C ALA A 371 -30.13 -1.67 -31.25
N LEU A 372 -30.69 -1.66 -30.04
CA LEU A 372 -31.79 -2.54 -29.66
C LEU A 372 -33.17 -1.92 -29.90
N VAL A 373 -33.27 -0.62 -30.17
CA VAL A 373 -34.56 0.06 -30.46
C VAL A 373 -35.28 -0.55 -31.67
N PRO A 374 -34.63 -0.84 -32.81
CA PRO A 374 -35.32 -1.48 -33.94
C PRO A 374 -35.94 -2.84 -33.61
N LEU A 375 -35.38 -3.56 -32.63
CA LEU A 375 -35.83 -4.91 -32.26
C LEU A 375 -36.95 -4.91 -31.21
N TYR A 376 -36.94 -3.93 -30.29
CA TYR A 376 -37.79 -3.94 -29.08
C TYR A 376 -38.61 -2.67 -28.90
N GLY A 377 -38.53 -1.72 -29.83
CA GLY A 377 -39.15 -0.40 -29.71
C GLY A 377 -38.41 0.54 -28.73
N PRO A 378 -39.03 1.67 -28.34
CA PRO A 378 -38.42 2.64 -27.44
C PRO A 378 -38.01 2.03 -26.10
N LEU A 379 -36.77 2.30 -25.69
CA LEU A 379 -36.16 1.75 -24.49
C LEU A 379 -35.87 2.83 -23.46
N ARG A 380 -36.09 2.50 -22.18
CA ARG A 380 -35.61 3.28 -21.04
C ARG A 380 -34.38 2.61 -20.46
N LEU A 381 -33.28 3.35 -20.44
CA LEU A 381 -32.06 2.95 -19.74
C LEU A 381 -32.16 3.46 -18.30
N SER A 382 -32.28 2.53 -17.33
CA SER A 382 -32.37 2.87 -15.91
C SER A 382 -31.11 2.41 -15.17
N GLY A 383 -30.40 3.37 -14.58
CA GLY A 383 -29.21 3.15 -13.76
C GLY A 383 -29.19 4.09 -12.55
N PRO A 384 -28.19 3.99 -11.64
CA PRO A 384 -28.18 4.69 -10.36
C PRO A 384 -28.23 6.23 -10.46
N LEU A 385 -27.99 6.82 -11.64
CA LEU A 385 -28.00 8.28 -11.86
C LEU A 385 -28.66 8.70 -13.19
N LEU A 386 -29.25 7.78 -13.96
CA LEU A 386 -29.71 8.05 -15.32
C LEU A 386 -31.08 7.41 -15.59
N GLY A 387 -32.00 8.23 -16.10
CA GLY A 387 -33.29 7.83 -16.63
C GLY A 387 -33.43 8.35 -18.05
N LEU A 388 -32.64 7.80 -18.98
CA LEU A 388 -32.66 8.20 -20.38
C LEU A 388 -33.71 7.43 -21.16
N LEU A 389 -34.48 8.17 -21.94
CA LEU A 389 -35.37 7.64 -22.96
C LEU A 389 -34.61 7.58 -24.29
N ILE A 390 -34.64 6.41 -24.94
CA ILE A 390 -34.02 6.19 -26.24
C ILE A 390 -35.11 5.67 -27.16
N ASP A 391 -35.64 6.54 -28.01
CA ASP A 391 -36.79 6.30 -28.89
C ASP A 391 -36.42 6.19 -30.38
N GLY A 392 -35.13 6.35 -30.71
CA GLY A 392 -34.59 6.21 -32.06
C GLY A 392 -34.77 7.44 -32.96
N THR A 393 -35.58 8.42 -32.56
CA THR A 393 -35.81 9.66 -33.34
C THR A 393 -34.81 10.76 -33.01
N ARG A 394 -34.20 10.70 -31.82
CA ARG A 394 -33.18 11.67 -31.36
C ARG A 394 -31.80 11.33 -31.91
N SER A 395 -31.03 12.37 -32.23
CA SER A 395 -29.63 12.23 -32.63
C SER A 395 -28.77 11.73 -31.44
N ARG A 396 -27.59 11.18 -31.73
CA ARG A 396 -26.67 10.71 -30.67
C ARG A 396 -26.32 11.84 -29.71
N ASP A 397 -26.02 13.00 -30.28
CA ASP A 397 -25.52 14.16 -29.55
C ASP A 397 -26.61 14.79 -28.67
N GLU A 398 -27.88 14.74 -29.10
CA GLU A 398 -29.02 15.13 -28.27
C GLU A 398 -29.18 14.24 -27.03
N VAL A 399 -29.06 12.92 -27.20
CA VAL A 399 -29.15 11.98 -26.07
C VAL A 399 -27.97 12.17 -25.11
N ILE A 400 -26.77 12.45 -25.63
CA ILE A 400 -25.58 12.77 -24.82
C ILE A 400 -25.79 14.08 -24.04
N ALA A 401 -26.26 15.13 -24.72
CA ALA A 401 -26.53 16.42 -24.09
C ALA A 401 -27.60 16.32 -22.98
N GLU A 402 -28.66 15.52 -23.20
CA GLU A 402 -29.67 15.25 -22.17
C GLU A 402 -29.08 14.45 -20.99
N ALA A 403 -28.22 13.46 -21.27
CA ALA A 403 -27.52 12.69 -20.25
C ALA A 403 -26.64 13.59 -19.37
N ASP A 404 -25.89 14.49 -19.98
CA ASP A 404 -25.03 15.45 -19.30
C ASP A 404 -25.85 16.44 -18.47
N ALA A 405 -26.97 16.95 -19.01
CA ALA A 405 -27.88 17.82 -18.28
C ALA A 405 -28.52 17.11 -17.06
N GLN A 406 -28.95 15.86 -17.21
CA GLN A 406 -29.47 15.05 -16.08
C GLN A 406 -28.38 14.80 -15.03
N PHE A 407 -27.15 14.52 -15.47
CA PHE A 407 -26.01 14.31 -14.58
C PHE A 407 -25.65 15.58 -13.78
N HIS A 408 -25.59 16.74 -14.43
CA HIS A 408 -25.34 18.03 -13.76
C HIS A 408 -26.46 18.39 -12.77
N LYS A 409 -27.72 18.11 -13.14
CA LYS A 409 -28.85 18.27 -12.22
C LYS A 409 -28.72 17.38 -10.98
N ALA A 410 -28.32 16.11 -11.16
CA ALA A 410 -28.09 15.20 -10.04
C ALA A 410 -26.91 15.63 -9.16
N LEU A 411 -25.81 16.12 -9.76
CA LEU A 411 -24.69 16.70 -9.03
C LEU A 411 -25.10 17.93 -8.20
N GLY A 412 -25.92 18.82 -8.75
CA GLY A 412 -26.44 19.98 -8.02
C GLY A 412 -27.25 19.59 -6.78
N VAL A 413 -28.11 18.57 -6.89
CA VAL A 413 -28.87 18.04 -5.74
C VAL A 413 -27.95 17.43 -4.68
N LEU A 414 -26.89 16.71 -5.10
CA LEU A 414 -25.91 16.13 -4.18
C LEU A 414 -25.08 17.21 -3.48
N GLN A 415 -24.68 18.27 -4.20
CA GLN A 415 -23.94 19.39 -3.64
C GLN A 415 -24.78 20.14 -2.59
N GLN A 416 -26.05 20.45 -2.90
CA GLN A 416 -26.98 21.03 -1.93
C GLN A 416 -27.17 20.13 -0.68
N GLY A 417 -27.19 18.81 -0.86
CA GLY A 417 -27.23 17.86 0.26
C GLY A 417 -25.97 17.89 1.13
N LEU A 418 -24.79 18.01 0.52
CA LEU A 418 -23.51 18.13 1.22
C LEU A 418 -23.40 19.45 1.98
N GLU A 419 -23.82 20.57 1.38
CA GLU A 419 -23.86 21.88 2.03
C GLU A 419 -24.79 21.87 3.26
N ARG A 420 -25.99 21.28 3.13
CA ARG A 420 -26.90 21.07 4.28
C ARG A 420 -26.28 20.22 5.38
N THR A 421 -25.55 19.16 5.01
CA THR A 421 -24.89 18.28 5.99
C THR A 421 -23.74 19.01 6.70
N GLY A 422 -22.98 19.83 5.97
CA GLY A 422 -21.95 20.69 6.54
C GLY A 422 -22.52 21.73 7.52
N ALA A 423 -23.64 22.36 7.17
CA ALA A 423 -24.35 23.28 8.05
C ALA A 423 -24.82 22.59 9.35
N ILE A 424 -25.37 21.38 9.26
CA ILE A 424 -25.79 20.58 10.42
C ILE A 424 -24.58 20.23 11.31
N MET A 425 -23.46 19.80 10.74
CA MET A 425 -22.24 19.48 11.49
C MET A 425 -21.66 20.70 12.20
N SER A 426 -21.68 21.87 11.56
CA SER A 426 -21.27 23.14 12.18
C SER A 426 -22.17 23.50 13.37
N GLN A 427 -23.49 23.38 13.20
CA GLN A 427 -24.48 23.63 14.25
C GLN A 427 -24.31 22.69 15.46
N VAL A 428 -23.95 21.42 15.22
CA VAL A 428 -23.64 20.45 16.27
C VAL A 428 -22.35 20.80 17.00
N GLN A 429 -21.28 21.20 16.28
CA GLN A 429 -20.02 21.63 16.90
C GLN A 429 -20.20 22.87 17.77
N ASP A 430 -20.96 23.85 17.31
CA ASP A 430 -21.29 25.05 18.09
C ASP A 430 -22.12 24.71 19.33
N SER A 431 -23.07 23.77 19.22
CA SER A 431 -23.86 23.30 20.36
C SER A 431 -23.01 22.58 21.41
N LEU A 432 -21.99 21.82 20.99
CA LEU A 432 -21.04 21.17 21.88
C LEU A 432 -20.08 22.16 22.56
N ARG A 433 -19.69 23.23 21.86
CA ARG A 433 -18.87 24.30 22.44
C ARG A 433 -19.61 25.09 23.51
N ARG A 434 -20.90 25.37 23.34
CA ARG A 434 -21.70 26.10 24.34
C ARG A 434 -22.00 25.30 25.62
N ARG A 435 -21.80 23.98 25.60
CA ARG A 435 -22.02 23.10 26.76
C ARG A 435 -20.74 22.84 27.57
N ARG A 436 -19.59 23.31 27.10
CA ARG A 436 -18.33 23.36 27.85
C ARG A 436 -18.14 24.77 28.35
#